data_AF-A0A0U3E0P8-F1
#
_entry.id   AF-A0A0U3E0P8-F1
#
_cell.length_a   1.000
_cell.length_b   1.000
_cell.length_c   1.000
_cell.angle_alpha   90.00
_cell.angle_beta   90.00
_cell.angle_gamma   90.00
#
_symmetry.space_group_name_H-M   'P 1'
#
loop_
_entity.id
_entity.type
_entity.pdbx_description
1 polymer ?
#
loop_
_entity_poly.entity_id
_entity_poly.type
_entity_poly.pdbx_seq_one_letter_code
_entity_poly.pdbx_strand_id
1 'polypeptide(L)' 'MYTEHELYKVLTEFRLLPSDAIIALTCKHYDIDTILTFDEDFKRVPWLKVIP' A
#
# COMPACT_ATOMS: atom_id res chain seq x y z
N MET A 1 -7.56 6.62 9.46
CA MET A 1 -7.17 5.55 10.41
C MET A 1 -7.73 4.24 9.87
N TYR A 2 -6.90 3.23 9.58
CA TYR A 2 -7.34 1.92 9.11
C TYR A 2 -7.70 1.00 10.27
N THR A 3 -8.57 0.03 10.03
CA THR A 3 -8.88 -1.04 10.99
C THR A 3 -7.88 -2.19 10.88
N GLU A 4 -7.80 -3.03 11.92
CA GLU A 4 -7.00 -4.26 11.90
C GLU A 4 -7.42 -5.19 10.73
N HIS A 5 -8.73 -5.31 10.49
CA HIS A 5 -9.26 -6.11 9.40
C HIS A 5 -8.82 -5.59 8.01
N GLU A 6 -8.85 -4.27 7.81
CA GLU A 6 -8.36 -3.66 6.56
C GLU A 6 -6.86 -3.89 6.37
N LEU A 7 -6.07 -3.82 7.44
CA LEU A 7 -4.63 -4.12 7.39
C LEU A 7 -4.40 -5.57 6.95
N TYR A 8 -5.05 -6.55 7.58
CA TYR A 8 -4.94 -7.95 7.19
C TYR A 8 -5.41 -8.23 5.76
N LYS A 9 -6.44 -7.52 5.30
CA LYS A 9 -6.90 -7.63 3.91
C LYS A 9 -5.82 -7.15 2.94
N VAL A 10 -5.26 -5.96 3.14
CA VAL A 10 -4.21 -5.40 2.27
C VAL A 10 -2.95 -6.26 2.28
N LEU A 11 -2.52 -6.72 3.47
CA LEU A 11 -1.41 -7.64 3.66
C LEU A 11 -1.54 -8.89 2.78
N THR A 12 -2.70 -9.55 2.86
CA THR A 12 -2.94 -10.83 2.18
C THR A 12 -3.24 -10.67 0.70
N GLU A 13 -4.05 -9.68 0.33
CA GLU A 13 -4.47 -9.42 -1.06
C GLU A 13 -3.29 -8.99 -1.93
N PHE A 14 -2.42 -8.11 -1.40
CA PHE A 14 -1.29 -7.56 -2.16
C PHE A 14 0.06 -8.16 -1.76
N ARG A 15 0.08 -9.17 -0.89
CA ARG A 15 1.29 -9.86 -0.41
C ARG A 15 2.36 -8.88 0.06
N LEU A 16 1.97 -7.90 0.87
CA LEU A 16 2.85 -6.88 1.39
C LEU A 16 3.40 -7.27 2.77
N LEU A 17 4.56 -6.75 3.14
CA LEU A 17 4.97 -6.76 4.54
C LEU A 17 4.06 -5.81 5.35
N PRO A 18 3.95 -5.98 6.68
CA PRO A 18 3.17 -5.08 7.51
C PRO A 18 3.51 -3.60 7.34
N SER A 19 4.79 -3.26 7.19
CA SER A 19 5.23 -1.89 6.89
C SER A 19 4.64 -1.35 5.60
N ASP A 20 4.67 -2.14 4.54
CA ASP A 20 4.32 -1.69 3.20
C ASP A 20 2.81 -1.58 3.04
N ALA A 21 2.06 -2.47 3.71
CA ALA A 21 0.62 -2.37 3.81
C ALA A 21 0.18 -1.08 4.55
N ILE A 22 0.89 -0.70 5.61
CA ILE A 22 0.63 0.57 6.33
C ILE A 22 0.91 1.77 5.42
N ILE A 23 2.00 1.75 4.65
CA ILE A 23 2.32 2.80 3.67
C ILE A 23 1.20 2.88 2.62
N ALA A 24 0.81 1.75 2.02
CA ALA A 24 -0.23 1.70 1.01
C ALA A 24 -1.59 2.20 1.52
N LEU A 25 -1.98 1.81 2.74
CA LEU A 25 -3.20 2.29 3.40
C LEU A 25 -3.13 3.77 3.76
N THR A 26 -1.95 4.27 4.14
CA THR A 26 -1.74 5.70 4.41
C THR A 26 -1.94 6.51 3.13
N CYS A 27 -1.33 6.09 2.02
CA CYS A 27 -1.52 6.73 0.74
C CYS A 27 -2.99 6.75 0.32
N LYS A 28 -3.69 5.61 0.46
CA LYS A 28 -5.14 5.52 0.20
C LYS A 28 -5.97 6.47 1.06
N HIS A 29 -5.61 6.63 2.32
CA HIS A 29 -6.36 7.47 3.27
C HIS A 29 -6.24 8.97 2.97
N TYR A 30 -5.10 9.39 2.42
CA TYR A 30 -4.79 10.78 2.12
C TYR A 30 -4.89 11.11 0.62
N ASP A 31 -5.53 10.25 -0.17
CA ASP A 31 -5.69 10.41 -1.63
C ASP A 31 -4.36 10.61 -2.37
N ILE A 32 -3.29 9.96 -1.89
CA ILE A 32 -1.99 9.93 -2.55
C ILE A 32 -1.98 8.75 -3.51
N ASP A 33 -1.90 9.04 -4.81
CA ASP A 33 -1.94 8.04 -5.86
C ASP A 33 -0.56 7.68 -6.42
N THR A 34 0.50 8.38 -6.02
CA THR A 34 1.84 8.22 -6.59
C THR A 34 2.88 8.05 -5.48
N ILE A 35 3.73 7.03 -5.61
CA ILE A 35 4.83 6.74 -4.68
C ILE A 35 6.16 6.65 -5.44
N LEU A 36 7.17 7.34 -4.94
CA LEU A 36 8.55 7.26 -5.43
C LEU A 36 9.30 6.22 -4.60
N THR A 37 9.62 5.06 -5.18
CA THR A 37 10.30 3.97 -4.48
C THR A 37 10.90 2.97 -5.47
N PHE A 38 12.01 2.35 -5.08
CA PHE A 38 12.58 1.18 -5.78
C PHE A 38 11.96 -0.15 -5.32
N ASP A 39 11.03 -0.10 -4.36
CA ASP A 39 10.32 -1.28 -3.91
C ASP A 39 9.18 -1.63 -4.90
N GLU A 40 9.44 -2.66 -5.67
CA GLU A 40 8.56 -3.18 -6.72
C GLU A 40 7.27 -3.79 -6.16
N ASP A 41 7.22 -4.11 -4.86
CA ASP A 41 6.05 -4.73 -4.23
C ASP A 41 4.82 -3.82 -4.27
N PHE A 42 5.03 -2.50 -4.23
CA PHE A 42 3.95 -1.51 -4.38
C PHE A 42 3.26 -1.55 -5.74
N LYS A 43 3.87 -2.15 -6.78
CA LYS A 43 3.21 -2.33 -8.09
C LYS A 43 2.02 -3.28 -8.02
N ARG A 44 1.89 -4.06 -6.94
CA ARG A 44 0.71 -4.93 -6.69
C ARG A 44 -0.50 -4.14 -6.19
N VAL A 45 -0.32 -2.90 -5.72
CA VAL A 45 -1.37 -2.09 -5.11
C VAL A 45 -2.09 -1.26 -6.17
N PRO A 46 -3.40 -1.47 -6.43
CA PRO A 46 -4.08 -0.92 -7.60
C PRO A 46 -4.35 0.59 -7.52
N TRP A 47 -4.27 1.20 -6.35
CA TRP A 47 -4.44 2.64 -6.17
C TRP A 47 -3.11 3.43 -6.15
N LEU A 48 -1.97 2.75 -6.36
CA LEU A 48 -0.66 3.38 -6.39
C LEU A 48 -0.01 3.28 -7.77
N LYS A 49 0.44 4.43 -8.26
CA LYS A 49 1.38 4.59 -9.34
C LYS A 49 2.79 4.59 -8.75
N VAL A 50 3.57 3.57 -9.08
CA VAL A 50 4.97 3.45 -8.65
C VAL A 50 5.87 4.13 -9.67
N ILE A 51 6.74 5.02 -9.19
CA ILE A 51 7.80 5.67 -9.97
C ILE A 51 9.14 5.30 -9.31
N PRO A 52 10.15 4.83 -10.07
CA PRO A 52 11.50 4.62 -9.56
C PRO A 52 12.26 5.94 -9.36
#